data_AF-A0A368GY20-F1
#
_entry.id   AF-A0A368GY20-F1
#
_cell.length_a   1.000
_cell.length_b   1.000
_cell.length_c   1.000
_cell.angle_alpha   90.00
_cell.angle_beta   90.00
_cell.angle_gamma   90.00
#
_symmetry.space_group_name_H-M   'P 1'
#
loop_
_entity.id
_entity.type
_entity.pdbx_description
1 polymer ?
#
loop_
_entity_poly.entity_id
_entity_poly.type
_entity_poly.pdbx_seq_one_letter_code
_entity_poly.pdbx_strand_id
1 'polypeptide(L)' 'MVLGHETCGTVAGLGGDVKGFSVGDRIAIEPGIPCRGCEYCKVGRYNLCPGITFFATPPTHGSLARYIVHDAEYCYK' A
#
# COMPACT_ATOMS: atom_id res chain seq x y z
N MET A 1 -11.90 4.45 -12.49
CA MET A 1 -10.51 4.13 -12.09
C MET A 1 -9.78 5.43 -11.81
N VAL A 2 -9.09 5.53 -10.67
CA VAL A 2 -8.15 6.62 -10.35
C VAL A 2 -6.74 6.17 -10.77
N LEU A 3 -5.90 7.08 -11.27
CA LEU A 3 -4.53 6.81 -11.70
C LEU A 3 -3.51 7.02 -10.56
N GLY A 4 -2.21 6.80 -10.83
CA GLY A 4 -1.10 7.05 -9.90
C GLY A 4 -0.73 5.83 -9.04
N HIS A 5 0.56 5.56 -8.92
CA HIS A 5 1.13 4.53 -8.04
C HIS A 5 2.51 4.88 -7.48
N GLU A 6 3.03 6.07 -7.79
CA GLU A 6 4.28 6.60 -7.24
C GLU A 6 3.91 7.75 -6.32
N THR A 7 3.79 7.49 -5.01
CA THR A 7 3.22 8.49 -4.10
C THR A 7 3.84 8.44 -2.71
N CYS A 8 3.98 9.63 -2.14
CA CYS A 8 4.26 9.86 -0.73
C CYS A 8 3.14 10.74 -0.15
N GLY A 9 3.03 10.79 1.17
CA GLY A 9 1.98 11.56 1.83
C GLY A 9 2.22 11.76 3.31
N THR A 10 1.21 12.31 3.98
CA THR A 10 1.18 12.49 5.43
C THR A 10 0.05 11.66 6.00
N VAL A 11 0.33 10.88 7.05
CA VAL A 11 -0.68 10.07 7.74
C VAL A 11 -1.78 10.99 8.28
N ALA A 12 -2.99 10.85 7.73
CA ALA A 12 -4.16 11.62 8.15
C ALA A 12 -5.02 10.89 9.20
N GLY A 13 -4.91 9.57 9.28
CA GLY A 13 -5.64 8.72 10.21
C GLY A 13 -5.06 7.30 10.20
N LEU A 14 -5.39 6.51 11.23
CA LEU A 14 -4.86 5.16 11.44
C LEU A 14 -6.00 4.19 11.78
N GLY A 15 -5.87 2.95 11.33
CA GLY A 15 -6.69 1.84 11.83
C GLY A 15 -6.30 1.47 13.27
N GLY A 16 -7.24 0.91 14.03
CA GLY A 16 -7.04 0.64 15.47
C GLY A 16 -5.86 -0.29 15.80
N ASP A 17 -5.52 -1.21 14.89
CA ASP A 17 -4.43 -2.18 15.09
C ASP A 17 -3.08 -1.72 14.49
N VAL A 18 -3.04 -0.53 13.86
CA VAL A 18 -1.81 -0.02 13.25
C VAL A 18 -0.85 0.46 14.33
N LYS A 19 0.39 -0.04 14.29
CA LYS A 19 1.48 0.32 15.21
C LYS A 19 2.64 0.97 14.45
N GLY A 20 3.45 1.77 15.14
CA GLY A 20 4.68 2.35 14.56
C GLY A 20 4.49 3.63 13.74
N PHE A 21 3.24 4.08 13.53
CA PHE A 21 2.91 5.34 12.85
C PHE A 21 2.17 6.29 13.77
N SER A 22 2.22 7.59 13.44
CA SER A 22 1.43 8.64 14.07
C SER A 22 0.83 9.56 13.01
N VAL A 23 -0.33 10.14 13.30
CA VAL A 23 -0.90 11.21 12.45
C VAL A 23 0.13 12.34 12.33
N GLY A 24 0.38 12.79 11.11
CA GLY A 24 1.43 13.77 10.79
C GLY A 24 2.75 13.16 10.29
N ASP A 25 2.95 11.85 10.42
CA ASP A 25 4.13 11.20 9.85
C ASP A 25 4.13 11.31 8.32
N ARG A 26 5.29 11.68 7.76
CA ARG A 26 5.52 11.63 6.30
C ARG A 26 5.94 10.22 5.93
N ILE A 27 5.36 9.70 4.86
CA ILE A 27 5.62 8.33 4.41
C ILE A 27 5.78 8.26 2.89
N ALA A 28 6.60 7.34 2.42
CA ALA A 28 6.54 6.77 1.08
C ALA A 28 5.60 5.55 1.09
N ILE A 29 4.95 5.27 -0.03
CA ILE A 29 4.00 4.16 -0.17
C ILE A 29 4.52 3.18 -1.22
N GLU A 30 4.65 1.91 -0.84
CA GLU A 30 4.78 0.82 -1.80
C GLU A 30 3.39 0.49 -2.36
N PRO A 31 3.14 0.65 -3.67
CA PRO A 31 1.79 0.59 -4.26
C PRO A 31 1.18 -0.82 -4.34
N GLY A 32 1.97 -1.86 -4.10
CA GLY A 32 1.57 -3.25 -4.23
C GLY A 32 1.29 -3.89 -2.87
N ILE A 33 0.09 -4.46 -2.70
CA ILE A 33 -0.24 -5.31 -1.56
C ILE A 33 -0.36 -6.75 -2.05
N PRO A 34 0.56 -7.66 -1.69
CA PRO A 34 0.48 -9.07 -2.06
C PRO A 34 -0.52 -9.82 -1.19
N CYS A 35 -0.93 -11.02 -1.61
CA CYS A 35 -1.90 -11.84 -0.87
C CYS A 35 -1.36 -12.47 0.43
N ARG A 36 -0.05 -12.38 0.68
CA ARG A 36 0.68 -12.96 1.84
C ARG A 36 0.60 -14.49 2.03
N GLY A 37 -0.21 -15.22 1.26
CA GLY A 37 -0.42 -16.67 1.41
C GLY A 37 0.20 -17.58 0.34
N CYS A 38 0.55 -17.04 -0.82
CA CYS A 38 1.07 -17.83 -1.95
C CYS A 38 2.55 -18.24 -1.78
N GLU A 39 3.02 -19.16 -2.63
CA GLU A 39 4.41 -19.63 -2.59
C GLU A 39 5.43 -18.50 -2.72
N TYR A 40 5.19 -17.54 -3.63
CA TYR A 40 6.07 -16.40 -3.86
C TYR A 40 6.17 -15.49 -2.62
N CYS A 41 5.04 -15.25 -1.95
CA CYS A 41 5.04 -14.48 -0.69
C CYS A 41 5.86 -15.19 0.39
N LYS A 42 5.66 -16.50 0.56
CA LYS A 42 6.31 -17.30 1.60
C LYS A 42 7.83 -17.38 1.43
N VAL A 43 8.34 -17.27 0.21
CA VAL A 43 9.79 -17.26 -0.10
C VAL A 43 10.36 -15.85 -0.26
N GLY A 44 9.63 -14.80 0.15
CA GLY A 44 10.10 -13.42 0.10
C GLY A 44 10.14 -12.78 -1.29
N ARG A 45 9.51 -13.42 -2.29
CA ARG A 45 9.37 -12.92 -3.67
C ARG A 45 7.96 -12.38 -3.93
N TYR A 46 7.40 -11.66 -2.96
CA TYR A 46 5.99 -11.23 -3.00
C TYR A 46 5.65 -10.34 -4.21
N ASN A 47 6.64 -9.73 -4.86
CA ASN A 47 6.47 -8.98 -6.11
C ASN A 47 5.99 -9.88 -7.28
N LEU A 48 6.15 -11.20 -7.18
CA LEU A 48 5.63 -12.20 -8.11
C LEU A 48 4.26 -12.76 -7.68
N CYS A 49 3.65 -12.21 -6.65
CA CYS A 49 2.36 -12.69 -6.15
C CYS A 49 1.28 -12.58 -7.25
N PRO A 50 0.61 -13.69 -7.63
CA PRO A 50 -0.45 -13.65 -8.64
C PRO A 50 -1.71 -12.95 -8.16
N GLY A 51 -1.87 -12.79 -6.83
CA GLY A 51 -2.98 -12.10 -6.20
C GLY A 51 -2.61 -10.70 -5.69
N ILE A 52 -1.60 -10.06 -6.26
CA ILE A 52 -1.22 -8.69 -5.88
C ILE A 52 -2.31 -7.70 -6.28
N THR A 53 -2.72 -6.82 -5.37
CA THR A 53 -3.45 -5.60 -5.71
C THR A 53 -2.45 -4.47 -5.84
N PHE A 54 -2.45 -3.78 -6.98
CA PHE A 54 -1.47 -2.75 -7.29
C PHE A 54 -2.18 -1.47 -7.73
N PHE A 55 -1.83 -0.35 -7.12
CA PHE A 55 -2.43 0.95 -7.46
C PHE A 55 -2.36 1.25 -8.96
N ALA A 56 -3.46 1.77 -9.51
CA ALA A 56 -3.65 2.08 -10.93
C ALA A 56 -3.56 0.88 -11.90
N THR A 57 -3.55 -0.36 -11.41
CA THR A 57 -3.70 -1.57 -12.24
C THR A 57 -5.14 -2.09 -12.16
N PRO A 58 -5.89 -2.17 -13.27
CA PRO A 58 -7.30 -2.56 -13.23
C PRO A 58 -7.54 -3.91 -12.53
N PRO A 59 -8.54 -4.01 -11.63
CA PRO A 59 -9.60 -3.02 -11.31
C PRO A 59 -9.24 -1.99 -10.21
N THR A 60 -8.04 -2.04 -9.66
CA THR A 60 -7.63 -1.28 -8.46
C THR A 60 -7.47 0.22 -8.77
N HIS A 61 -8.03 1.08 -7.90
CA HIS A 61 -7.81 2.52 -7.97
C HIS A 61 -6.38 2.88 -7.55
N GLY A 62 -5.82 3.92 -8.16
CA GLY A 62 -4.52 4.48 -7.82
C GLY A 62 -4.57 5.60 -6.79
N SER A 63 -3.44 6.29 -6.66
CA SER A 63 -3.16 7.25 -5.60
C SER A 63 -3.19 8.74 -6.00
N LEU A 64 -3.54 9.07 -7.24
CA LEU A 64 -3.71 10.45 -7.70
C LEU A 64 -5.03 11.05 -7.17
N ALA A 65 -5.12 11.20 -5.86
CA ALA A 65 -6.26 11.70 -5.11
C ALA A 65 -5.78 12.47 -3.87
N ARG A 66 -6.70 13.19 -3.19
CA ARG A 66 -6.37 13.93 -1.95
C ARG A 66 -6.16 13.02 -0.75
N TYR A 67 -6.86 11.90 -0.70
CA TYR A 67 -6.77 10.89 0.34
C TYR A 67 -6.85 9.51 -0.28
N ILE A 68 -6.09 8.59 0.30
CA ILE A 68 -6.12 7.15 0.00
C ILE A 68 -6.03 6.38 1.30
N VAL A 69 -6.49 5.13 1.28
CA VAL A 69 -6.29 4.17 2.36
C VAL A 69 -5.35 3.10 1.81
N HIS A 70 -4.30 2.79 2.57
CA HIS A 70 -3.32 1.76 2.22
C HIS A 70 -2.94 0.96 3.46
N ASP A 71 -2.47 -0.26 3.26
CA ASP A 71 -2.00 -1.09 4.36
C ASP A 71 -0.71 -0.51 4.96
N ALA A 72 -0.68 -0.41 6.30
CA ALA A 72 0.43 0.20 7.02
C ALA A 72 1.75 -0.57 6.85
N GLU A 73 1.71 -1.88 6.57
CA GLU A 73 2.91 -2.70 6.32
C GLU A 73 3.68 -2.25 5.07
N TYR A 74 3.01 -1.58 4.13
CA TYR A 74 3.56 -1.07 2.87
C TYR A 74 3.72 0.45 2.85
N CYS A 75 3.80 1.06 4.03
CA CYS A 75 4.13 2.47 4.23
C CYS A 75 5.49 2.59 4.91
N TYR A 76 6.32 3.54 4.50
CA TYR A 76 7.70 3.69 5.00
C TYR A 76 7.97 5.14 5.42
N LYS A 77 8.52 5.37 6.62
CA LYS A 77 8.80 6.70 7.18
C LYS A 77 10.11 7.31 6.68
#